data_AF-A0A0K2RJ36-F1
#
_entry.id   AF-A0A0K2RJ36-F1
#
_cell.length_a   1.000
_cell.length_b   1.000
_cell.length_c   1.000
_cell.angle_alpha   90.00
_cell.angle_beta   90.00
_cell.angle_gamma   90.00
#
_symmetry.space_group_name_H-M   'P 1'
#
loop_
_entity.id
_entity.type
_entity.pdbx_description
1 polymer ?
#
loop_
_entity_poly.entity_id
_entity_poly.type
_entity_poly.pdbx_seq_one_letter_code
_entity_poly.pdbx_strand_id
1 'polypeptide(L)'
;MGIVVVNPGPLTLVEDLGRQGWASLGLSPSGALDRQSLRLANLLVGNPAEAAGLEILLGGLRLRFVTASTVAVAGAEGIVRLNGAEIPLNQAVRVAPGAVLDFGAPLFGLRYYLAVQGGIDAPKLLGSSSTDMLSGEGPAPLTSGEQLGIGHVSAGNGLVSGTGSGTVNNAHVLPAIRRAPDPGRAITARVDRGPGRTGSTPTLGAAWSARNGPCRPIPTGSVPGWWAARSPRPGSRNCPAKAWCSAHCKCRRRAFPQYSWQIIP
;
A
#
# COMPACT_ATOMS: atom_id res chain seq x y z
N MET A 1 -3.33 23.73 -9.31
CA MET A 1 -3.26 23.56 -7.84
C MET A 1 -4.62 23.15 -7.32
N GLY A 2 -4.71 22.12 -6.46
CA GLY A 2 -6.00 21.62 -5.96
C GLY A 2 -6.03 21.21 -4.48
N ILE A 3 -4.90 20.85 -3.87
CA ILE A 3 -4.84 20.28 -2.51
C ILE A 3 -3.64 20.86 -1.76
N VAL A 4 -3.81 21.16 -0.47
CA VAL A 4 -2.73 21.54 0.45
C VAL A 4 -2.58 20.49 1.53
N VAL A 5 -1.35 20.03 1.75
CA VAL A 5 -1.01 19.10 2.83
C VAL A 5 -0.92 19.87 4.14
N VAL A 6 -1.86 19.63 5.05
CA VAL A 6 -1.83 20.26 6.38
C VAL A 6 -0.91 19.45 7.30
N ASN A 7 -1.08 18.13 7.32
CA ASN A 7 -0.23 17.20 8.06
C ASN A 7 0.03 15.97 7.17
N PRO A 8 1.27 15.56 6.87
CA PRO A 8 1.55 14.40 6.03
C PRO A 8 1.34 13.04 6.73
N GLY A 9 1.11 13.02 8.05
CA GLY A 9 1.11 11.79 8.84
C GLY A 9 2.51 11.16 8.96
N PRO A 10 2.61 9.90 9.41
CA PRO A 10 3.91 9.22 9.58
C PRO A 10 4.68 9.01 8.27
N LEU A 11 3.96 8.69 7.18
CA LEU A 11 4.51 8.61 5.84
C LEU A 11 3.37 8.63 4.82
N THR A 12 3.38 9.60 3.91
CA THR A 12 2.49 9.65 2.75
C THR A 12 3.31 9.80 1.47
N LEU A 13 3.05 8.93 0.50
CA LEU A 13 3.75 8.87 -0.78
C LEU A 13 2.78 9.10 -1.93
N VAL A 14 3.29 9.62 -3.04
CA VAL A 14 2.58 9.57 -4.32
C VAL A 14 2.89 8.22 -4.96
N GLU A 15 1.86 7.47 -5.30
CA GLU A 15 2.00 6.13 -5.87
C GLU A 15 1.07 5.90 -7.05
N ASP A 16 1.60 5.28 -8.10
CA ASP A 16 0.84 4.68 -9.20
C ASP A 16 1.12 3.16 -9.26
N LEU A 17 1.02 2.53 -10.44
CA LEU A 17 1.31 1.10 -10.61
C LEU A 17 2.79 0.78 -10.83
N GLY A 18 3.65 1.80 -10.78
CA GLY A 18 5.09 1.71 -10.85
C GLY A 18 5.69 1.77 -12.26
N ARG A 19 7.02 1.66 -12.31
CA ARG A 19 7.92 1.76 -13.46
C ARG A 19 8.46 0.38 -13.87
N GLN A 20 7.61 -0.45 -14.45
CA GLN A 20 8.04 -1.80 -14.86
C GLN A 20 9.03 -1.75 -16.04
N GLY A 21 9.95 -2.71 -16.12
CA GLY A 21 10.84 -2.88 -17.28
C GLY A 21 12.27 -2.33 -17.12
N TRP A 22 12.58 -1.64 -16.01
CA TRP A 22 13.87 -0.96 -15.82
C TRP A 22 14.88 -1.69 -14.92
N ALA A 23 14.62 -2.97 -14.62
CA ALA A 23 15.49 -3.77 -13.75
C ALA A 23 16.92 -3.97 -14.30
N SER A 24 17.10 -3.95 -15.63
CA SER A 24 18.42 -4.01 -16.27
C SER A 24 19.29 -2.78 -15.98
N LEU A 25 18.67 -1.66 -15.61
CA LEU A 25 19.36 -0.43 -15.18
C LEU A 25 19.47 -0.35 -13.65
N GLY A 26 19.13 -1.41 -12.93
CA GLY A 26 19.17 -1.46 -11.47
C GLY A 26 18.00 -0.76 -10.77
N LEU A 27 16.96 -0.35 -11.50
CA LEU A 27 15.81 0.35 -10.93
C LEU A 27 14.69 -0.62 -10.51
N SER A 28 14.14 -0.39 -9.32
CA SER A 28 12.96 -1.10 -8.81
C SER A 28 11.72 -0.70 -9.62
N PRO A 29 10.75 -1.61 -9.82
CA PRO A 29 9.46 -1.23 -10.37
C PRO A 29 8.66 -0.27 -9.48
N SER A 30 8.95 -0.17 -8.18
CA SER A 30 8.14 0.58 -7.20
C SER A 30 6.61 0.36 -7.37
N GLY A 31 5.79 1.37 -7.09
CA GLY A 31 4.34 1.32 -7.15
C GLY A 31 3.69 1.15 -5.78
N ALA A 32 2.39 1.41 -5.73
CA ALA A 32 1.55 1.14 -4.56
C ALA A 32 1.75 -0.29 -4.05
N LEU A 33 1.87 -0.43 -2.73
CA LEU A 33 2.08 -1.72 -2.09
C LEU A 33 0.85 -2.63 -2.28
N ASP A 34 -0.35 -2.07 -2.13
CA ASP A 34 -1.63 -2.71 -2.44
C ASP A 34 -2.23 -2.05 -3.69
N ARG A 35 -1.74 -2.51 -4.84
CA ARG A 35 -2.19 -2.06 -6.17
C ARG A 35 -3.69 -2.21 -6.38
N GLN A 36 -4.33 -3.19 -5.76
CA GLN A 36 -5.76 -3.42 -5.95
C GLN A 36 -6.59 -2.38 -5.20
N SER A 37 -6.15 -1.96 -4.01
CA SER A 37 -6.78 -0.85 -3.29
C SER A 37 -6.61 0.48 -4.02
N LEU A 38 -5.41 0.77 -4.57
CA LEU A 38 -5.23 1.97 -5.41
C LEU A 38 -6.14 1.94 -6.65
N ARG A 39 -6.18 0.81 -7.36
CA ARG A 39 -7.07 0.65 -8.53
C ARG A 39 -8.54 0.85 -8.16
N LEU A 40 -9.00 0.28 -7.04
CA LEU A 40 -10.36 0.46 -6.55
C LEU A 40 -10.66 1.94 -6.33
N ALA A 41 -9.82 2.65 -5.58
CA ALA A 41 -9.99 4.08 -5.31
C ALA A 41 -10.08 4.90 -6.60
N ASN A 42 -9.18 4.65 -7.56
CA ASN A 42 -9.18 5.33 -8.86
C ASN A 42 -10.47 5.08 -9.64
N LEU A 43 -10.89 3.83 -9.76
CA LEU A 43 -12.10 3.48 -10.51
C LEU A 43 -13.36 4.09 -9.89
N LEU A 44 -13.44 4.17 -8.55
CA LEU A 44 -14.56 4.79 -7.84
C LEU A 44 -14.74 6.27 -8.18
N VAL A 45 -13.66 7.01 -8.42
CA VAL A 45 -13.71 8.44 -8.81
C VAL A 45 -13.73 8.66 -10.33
N GLY A 46 -13.74 7.59 -11.12
CA GLY A 46 -13.78 7.63 -12.58
C GLY A 46 -12.41 7.82 -13.26
N ASN A 47 -11.31 7.61 -12.53
CA ASN A 47 -9.96 7.65 -13.11
C ASN A 47 -9.62 6.34 -13.84
N PRO A 48 -8.63 6.36 -14.76
CA PRO A 48 -7.92 5.15 -15.15
C PRO A 48 -7.36 4.44 -13.91
N ALA A 49 -7.37 3.10 -13.92
CA ALA A 49 -7.01 2.29 -12.75
C ALA A 49 -5.55 2.53 -12.31
N GLU A 50 -4.71 2.97 -13.23
CA GLU A 50 -3.29 3.26 -13.10
C GLU A 50 -2.95 4.71 -12.72
N ALA A 51 -3.94 5.58 -12.55
CA ALA A 51 -3.69 6.97 -12.17
C ALA A 51 -2.97 7.06 -10.81
N ALA A 52 -2.16 8.10 -10.64
CA ALA A 52 -1.47 8.34 -9.38
C ALA A 52 -2.46 8.75 -8.28
N GLY A 53 -2.29 8.16 -7.10
CA GLY A 53 -3.00 8.49 -5.87
C GLY A 53 -2.01 8.67 -4.72
N LEU A 54 -2.53 8.79 -3.50
CA LEU A 54 -1.71 8.86 -2.29
C LEU A 54 -1.75 7.53 -1.53
N GLU A 55 -0.59 6.98 -1.20
CA GLU A 55 -0.42 5.86 -0.27
C GLU A 55 -0.10 6.41 1.12
N ILE A 56 -0.92 6.07 2.12
CA ILE A 56 -0.91 6.70 3.45
C ILE A 56 -0.65 5.64 4.52
N LEU A 57 0.54 5.64 5.12
CA LEU A 57 0.92 4.68 6.14
C LEU A 57 0.45 5.13 7.53
N LEU A 58 -0.34 4.26 8.20
CA LEU A 58 -0.81 4.44 9.59
C LEU A 58 -1.73 5.65 9.84
N GLY A 59 -2.26 6.28 8.78
CA GLY A 59 -3.16 7.44 8.89
C GLY A 59 -2.42 8.73 9.26
N GLY A 60 -3.09 9.65 9.94
CA GLY A 60 -2.54 10.94 10.38
C GLY A 60 -2.44 12.00 9.28
N LEU A 61 -2.70 11.64 8.01
CA LEU A 61 -2.78 12.59 6.91
C LEU A 61 -3.95 13.56 7.12
N ARG A 62 -3.70 14.85 6.90
CA ARG A 62 -4.72 15.90 6.81
C ARG A 62 -4.49 16.74 5.56
N LEU A 63 -5.52 16.83 4.72
CA LEU A 63 -5.50 17.57 3.46
C LEU A 63 -6.58 18.64 3.46
N ARG A 64 -6.28 19.83 2.94
CA ARG A 64 -7.26 20.88 2.66
C ARG A 64 -7.45 21.00 1.15
N PHE A 65 -8.67 20.84 0.67
CA PHE A 65 -9.00 20.96 -0.74
C PHE A 65 -9.24 22.43 -1.07
N VAL A 66 -8.54 22.95 -2.07
CA VAL A 66 -8.71 24.35 -2.53
C VAL A 66 -9.76 24.44 -3.62
N THR A 67 -9.96 23.35 -4.38
CA THR A 67 -10.95 23.22 -5.45
C THR A 67 -11.98 22.15 -5.12
N ALA A 68 -13.20 22.31 -5.64
CA ALA A 68 -14.23 21.27 -5.56
C ALA A 68 -13.69 19.99 -6.19
N SER A 69 -13.84 18.86 -5.51
CA SER A 69 -13.21 17.59 -5.89
C SER A 69 -14.12 16.41 -5.58
N THR A 70 -13.88 15.28 -6.23
CA THR A 70 -14.47 13.99 -5.85
C THR A 70 -13.34 13.06 -5.42
N VAL A 71 -13.48 12.40 -4.28
CA VAL A 71 -12.44 11.54 -3.71
C VAL A 71 -13.00 10.16 -3.38
N ALA A 72 -12.13 9.16 -3.31
CA ALA A 72 -12.45 7.85 -2.74
C ALA A 72 -11.26 7.32 -1.95
N VAL A 73 -11.55 6.62 -0.86
CA VAL A 73 -10.54 6.00 0.00
C VAL A 73 -10.74 4.49 0.01
N ALA A 74 -9.66 3.74 -0.16
CA ALA A 74 -9.64 2.27 -0.09
C ALA A 74 -8.45 1.77 0.74
N GLY A 75 -8.33 0.45 0.91
CA GLY A 75 -7.22 -0.19 1.62
C GLY A 75 -7.54 -0.44 3.09
N ALA A 76 -6.76 0.18 3.98
CA ALA A 76 -7.00 0.08 5.42
C ALA A 76 -8.39 0.58 5.80
N GLU A 77 -8.96 -0.02 6.85
CA GLU A 77 -10.24 0.37 7.40
C GLU A 77 -10.01 1.10 8.73
N GLY A 78 -10.66 2.24 8.88
CA GLY A 78 -10.58 3.09 10.05
C GLY A 78 -11.37 4.37 9.79
N ILE A 79 -11.21 5.35 10.66
CA ILE A 79 -12.05 6.54 10.61
C ILE A 79 -11.42 7.58 9.68
N VAL A 80 -12.14 7.96 8.62
CA VAL A 80 -11.79 9.09 7.75
C VAL A 80 -12.88 10.13 7.85
N ARG A 81 -12.49 11.39 8.05
CA ARG A 81 -13.43 12.49 8.29
C ARG A 81 -13.29 13.58 7.24
N LEU A 82 -14.43 14.10 6.77
CA LEU A 82 -14.53 15.33 5.99
C LEU A 82 -15.18 16.40 6.86
N ASN A 83 -14.46 17.48 7.15
CA ASN A 83 -14.89 18.55 8.07
C ASN A 83 -15.37 18.03 9.43
N GLY A 84 -14.72 16.96 9.94
CA GLY A 84 -15.06 16.35 11.23
C GLY A 84 -16.17 15.29 11.18
N ALA A 85 -16.93 15.18 10.10
CA ALA A 85 -17.92 14.12 9.91
C ALA A 85 -17.30 12.90 9.23
N GLU A 86 -17.59 11.70 9.72
CA GLU A 86 -17.09 10.45 9.12
C GLU A 86 -17.66 10.24 7.71
N ILE A 87 -16.81 9.77 6.80
CA ILE A 87 -17.20 9.46 5.42
C ILE A 87 -17.07 7.95 5.14
N PRO A 88 -17.86 7.40 4.21
CA PRO A 88 -17.73 6.01 3.83
C PRO A 88 -16.40 5.74 3.12
N LEU A 89 -15.81 4.58 3.42
CA LEU A 89 -14.70 4.01 2.65
C LEU A 89 -15.26 3.24 1.43
N ASN A 90 -14.42 3.02 0.43
CA ASN A 90 -14.75 2.33 -0.83
C ASN A 90 -15.95 2.93 -1.58
N GLN A 91 -16.16 4.24 -1.44
CA GLN A 91 -17.20 5.00 -2.12
C GLN A 91 -16.67 6.37 -2.55
N ALA A 92 -17.20 6.90 -3.66
CA ALA A 92 -16.92 8.27 -4.09
C ALA A 92 -17.66 9.29 -3.21
N VAL A 93 -16.93 10.31 -2.75
CA VAL A 93 -17.41 11.38 -1.88
C VAL A 93 -17.08 12.73 -2.50
N ARG A 94 -18.06 13.62 -2.58
CA ARG A 94 -17.85 14.99 -3.05
C ARG A 94 -17.27 15.85 -1.94
N VAL A 95 -16.28 16.66 -2.30
CA VAL A 95 -15.52 17.54 -1.42
C VAL A 95 -15.66 18.97 -1.90
N ALA A 96 -16.21 19.84 -1.05
CA ALA A 96 -16.33 21.26 -1.34
C ALA A 96 -14.96 21.97 -1.23
N PRO A 97 -14.76 23.10 -1.95
CA PRO A 97 -13.62 23.97 -1.71
C PRO A 97 -13.52 24.38 -0.24
N GLY A 98 -12.30 24.44 0.28
CA GLY A 98 -11.99 24.74 1.68
C GLY A 98 -12.15 23.57 2.65
N ALA A 99 -12.77 22.45 2.23
CA ALA A 99 -13.00 21.32 3.12
C ALA A 99 -11.69 20.59 3.48
N VAL A 100 -11.68 20.00 4.68
CA VAL A 100 -10.54 19.29 5.25
C VAL A 100 -10.86 17.80 5.37
N LEU A 101 -10.03 16.97 4.74
CA LEU A 101 -10.06 15.53 4.84
C LEU A 101 -8.99 15.06 5.84
N ASP A 102 -9.38 14.25 6.81
CA ASP A 102 -8.56 13.82 7.94
C ASP A 102 -8.61 12.30 8.09
N PHE A 103 -7.42 11.67 8.19
CA PHE A 103 -7.27 10.22 8.31
C PHE A 103 -6.89 9.86 9.74
N GLY A 104 -7.75 9.12 10.43
CA GLY A 104 -7.44 8.50 11.71
C GLY A 104 -6.51 7.30 11.56
N ALA A 105 -5.97 6.84 12.70
CA ALA A 105 -5.24 5.58 12.74
C ALA A 105 -6.13 4.43 12.25
N PRO A 106 -5.60 3.52 11.41
CA PRO A 106 -6.38 2.39 10.92
C PRO A 106 -6.74 1.43 12.06
N LEU A 107 -7.99 0.95 12.03
CA LEU A 107 -8.48 -0.12 12.88
C LEU A 107 -8.11 -1.49 12.31
N PHE A 108 -8.09 -1.61 10.97
CA PHE A 108 -7.73 -2.82 10.23
C PHE A 108 -6.80 -2.47 9.07
N GLY A 109 -5.78 -3.29 8.83
CA GLY A 109 -4.76 -3.01 7.81
C GLY A 109 -3.76 -1.91 8.22
N LEU A 110 -3.01 -1.40 7.24
CA LEU A 110 -1.87 -0.49 7.49
C LEU A 110 -1.83 0.76 6.59
N ARG A 111 -2.33 0.66 5.36
CA ARG A 111 -2.22 1.71 4.35
C ARG A 111 -3.57 2.07 3.77
N TYR A 112 -3.92 3.35 3.83
CA TYR A 112 -5.02 3.88 3.03
C TYR A 112 -4.50 4.27 1.64
N TYR A 113 -5.40 4.22 0.65
CA TYR A 113 -5.18 4.74 -0.68
C TYR A 113 -6.25 5.77 -0.99
N LEU A 114 -5.83 7.01 -1.23
CA LEU A 114 -6.70 8.11 -1.60
C LEU A 114 -6.55 8.38 -3.10
N ALA A 115 -7.66 8.30 -3.81
CA ALA A 115 -7.76 8.80 -5.17
C ALA A 115 -8.59 10.09 -5.19
N VAL A 116 -8.21 11.00 -6.08
CA VAL A 116 -8.96 12.22 -6.39
C VAL A 116 -9.29 12.18 -7.88
N GLN A 117 -10.51 12.53 -8.25
CA GLN A 117 -10.92 12.58 -9.66
C GLN A 117 -9.97 13.47 -10.47
N GLY A 118 -9.46 12.97 -11.59
CA GLY A 118 -8.39 13.57 -12.38
C GLY A 118 -6.98 13.05 -12.04
N GLY A 119 -6.81 12.38 -10.90
CA GLY A 119 -5.53 11.85 -10.40
C GLY A 119 -4.68 12.91 -9.71
N ILE A 120 -3.67 12.48 -8.95
CA ILE A 120 -2.63 13.38 -8.43
C ILE A 120 -1.69 13.75 -9.58
N ASP A 121 -1.57 15.06 -9.83
CA ASP A 121 -0.64 15.59 -10.83
C ASP A 121 0.75 15.71 -10.20
N ALA A 122 1.59 14.72 -10.46
CA ALA A 122 2.95 14.62 -9.95
C ALA A 122 3.94 14.28 -11.07
N PRO A 123 5.19 14.79 -11.00
CA PRO A 123 6.22 14.49 -11.99
C PRO A 123 6.40 13.00 -12.22
N LYS A 124 6.55 12.61 -13.49
CA LYS A 124 6.81 11.23 -13.88
C LYS A 124 8.29 11.07 -14.18
N LEU A 125 8.90 10.07 -13.55
CA LEU A 125 10.18 9.52 -13.97
C LEU A 125 9.88 8.23 -14.74
N LEU A 126 10.51 7.96 -15.88
CA LEU A 126 10.35 6.68 -16.62
C LEU A 126 8.88 6.19 -16.76
N GLY A 127 7.95 7.14 -16.98
CA GLY A 127 6.52 6.86 -17.14
C GLY A 127 5.69 6.70 -15.86
N SER A 128 6.27 6.82 -14.66
CA SER A 128 5.59 6.63 -13.38
C SER A 128 5.89 7.72 -12.35
N SER A 129 4.85 8.09 -11.59
CA SER A 129 4.87 9.04 -10.48
C SER A 129 5.12 8.39 -9.12
N SER A 130 5.46 7.10 -9.06
CA SER A 130 5.72 6.41 -7.79
C SER A 130 7.02 6.81 -7.11
N THR A 131 6.99 6.95 -5.78
CA THR A 131 8.19 7.14 -4.97
C THR A 131 8.96 5.81 -4.82
N ASP A 132 10.26 5.79 -5.07
CA ASP A 132 11.15 4.71 -4.65
C ASP A 132 11.94 5.14 -3.41
N MET A 133 11.50 4.70 -2.24
CA MET A 133 12.14 5.02 -0.96
C MET A 133 13.56 4.48 -0.81
N LEU A 134 13.94 3.46 -1.60
CA LEU A 134 15.27 2.87 -1.52
C LEU A 134 16.29 3.66 -2.34
N SER A 135 15.93 4.06 -3.56
CA SER A 135 16.82 4.82 -4.44
C SER A 135 16.66 6.33 -4.31
N GLY A 136 15.55 6.82 -3.75
CA GLY A 136 15.20 8.23 -3.70
C GLY A 136 14.60 8.77 -5.01
N GLU A 137 14.18 7.90 -5.91
CA GLU A 137 13.68 8.26 -7.23
C GLU A 137 12.17 8.55 -7.22
N GLY A 138 11.72 9.46 -8.10
CA GLY A 138 10.32 9.90 -8.16
C GLY A 138 10.01 11.03 -7.15
N PRO A 139 8.72 11.32 -6.91
CA PRO A 139 8.32 12.35 -5.94
C PRO A 139 8.83 12.02 -4.54
N ALA A 140 9.29 13.03 -3.80
CA ALA A 140 9.66 12.87 -2.40
C ALA A 140 8.42 12.58 -1.52
N PRO A 141 8.59 11.98 -0.33
CA PRO A 141 7.51 11.87 0.65
C PRO A 141 6.90 13.24 0.96
N LEU A 142 5.58 13.28 1.12
CA LEU A 142 4.86 14.54 1.31
C LEU A 142 5.28 15.26 2.59
N THR A 143 5.29 16.58 2.52
CA THR A 143 5.64 17.46 3.64
C THR A 143 4.51 18.41 4.00
N SER A 144 4.50 18.93 5.23
CA SER A 144 3.49 19.92 5.64
C SER A 144 3.66 21.22 4.85
N GLY A 145 2.54 21.80 4.42
CA GLY A 145 2.50 23.00 3.59
C GLY A 145 2.63 22.75 2.09
N GLU A 146 2.97 21.51 1.69
CA GLU A 146 3.10 21.15 0.29
C GLU A 146 1.76 21.27 -0.46
N GLN A 147 1.84 21.65 -1.74
CA GLN A 147 0.68 21.85 -2.59
C GLN A 147 0.71 20.84 -3.73
N LEU A 148 -0.38 20.08 -3.86
CA LEU A 148 -0.54 19.07 -4.89
C LEU A 148 -1.44 19.58 -6.02
N GLY A 149 -1.04 19.26 -7.24
CA GLY A 149 -1.89 19.38 -8.42
C GLY A 149 -2.91 18.25 -8.48
N ILE A 150 -4.07 18.55 -9.07
CA ILE A 150 -5.04 17.54 -9.50
C ILE A 150 -5.03 17.58 -11.02
N GLY A 151 -4.93 16.42 -11.66
CA GLY A 151 -4.94 16.30 -13.11
C GLY A 151 -6.31 16.68 -13.70
N HIS A 152 -6.39 16.72 -15.03
CA HIS A 152 -7.63 17.04 -15.72
C HIS A 152 -8.53 15.81 -15.83
N VAL A 153 -9.83 16.02 -15.59
CA VAL A 153 -10.85 15.02 -15.90
C VAL A 153 -10.95 14.90 -17.42
N SER A 154 -10.49 13.78 -17.97
CA SER A 154 -10.79 13.48 -19.37
C SER A 154 -12.29 13.17 -19.45
N ALA A 155 -13.02 13.94 -20.24
CA ALA A 155 -14.44 13.70 -20.52
C ALA A 155 -14.57 12.41 -21.33
N GLY A 156 -14.53 11.26 -20.65
CA GLY A 156 -14.38 9.97 -21.33
C GLY A 156 -14.41 8.78 -20.38
N ASN A 157 -15.41 8.74 -19.51
CA ASN A 157 -16.13 7.54 -19.05
C ASN A 157 -17.04 8.00 -17.92
N GLY A 158 -18.34 8.11 -18.24
CA GLY A 158 -19.33 8.69 -17.35
C GLY A 158 -19.32 8.04 -15.97
N LEU A 159 -19.40 8.87 -14.93
CA LEU A 159 -20.06 8.47 -13.72
C LEU A 159 -21.42 7.88 -14.14
N VAL A 160 -21.63 6.59 -13.92
CA VAL A 160 -22.91 5.94 -14.19
C VAL A 160 -23.92 6.52 -13.19
N SER A 161 -24.54 7.64 -13.58
CA SER A 161 -25.86 8.02 -13.09
C SER A 161 -26.85 7.48 -14.10
N GLY A 162 -27.56 6.40 -13.77
CA GLY A 162 -28.55 5.86 -14.69
C GLY A 162 -29.35 4.67 -14.18
N THR A 163 -30.55 4.95 -13.68
CA THR A 163 -31.75 4.26 -14.17
C THR A 163 -31.86 4.53 -15.67
N GLY A 164 -31.33 3.64 -16.52
CA GLY A 164 -31.39 3.82 -17.97
C GLY A 164 -30.64 2.72 -18.71
N SER A 165 -31.39 1.85 -19.38
CA SER A 165 -30.89 0.77 -20.24
C SER A 165 -30.20 1.36 -21.48
N GLY A 166 -28.87 1.30 -21.53
CA GLY A 166 -28.05 1.67 -22.67
C GLY A 166 -26.68 1.00 -22.57
N THR A 167 -26.42 0.03 -23.44
CA THR A 167 -25.24 -0.84 -23.41
C THR A 167 -23.98 -0.08 -23.84
N VAL A 168 -23.20 0.41 -22.87
CA VAL A 168 -21.83 0.91 -23.07
C VAL A 168 -20.85 -0.18 -22.66
N ASN A 169 -20.17 -0.79 -23.62
CA ASN A 169 -19.29 -1.95 -23.45
C ASN A 169 -17.91 -1.65 -22.80
N ASN A 170 -17.80 -0.61 -21.98
CA ASN A 170 -16.60 -0.31 -21.18
C ASN A 170 -16.91 -0.27 -19.68
N ALA A 171 -17.64 -1.26 -19.19
CA ALA A 171 -17.78 -1.45 -17.75
C ALA A 171 -16.44 -1.95 -17.20
N HIS A 172 -15.57 -1.04 -16.76
CA HIS A 172 -14.43 -1.41 -15.93
C HIS A 172 -14.97 -2.17 -14.73
N VAL A 173 -14.77 -3.49 -14.70
CA VAL A 173 -15.22 -4.33 -13.60
C VAL A 173 -14.50 -3.84 -12.35
N LEU A 174 -15.27 -3.27 -11.41
CA LEU A 174 -14.73 -2.87 -10.13
C LEU A 174 -14.08 -4.09 -9.47
N PRO A 175 -12.83 -4.00 -9.01
CA PRO A 175 -12.25 -5.08 -8.24
C PRO A 175 -13.12 -5.34 -7.01
N ALA A 176 -13.27 -6.62 -6.64
CA ALA A 176 -14.03 -6.99 -5.46
C ALA A 176 -13.51 -6.22 -4.23
N ILE A 177 -14.43 -5.55 -3.53
CA ILE A 177 -14.11 -4.89 -2.26
C ILE A 177 -13.63 -5.96 -1.29
N ARG A 178 -12.40 -5.81 -0.80
CA ARG A 178 -11.82 -6.71 0.19
C ARG A 178 -11.79 -6.02 1.53
N ARG A 179 -12.13 -6.78 2.57
CA ARG A 179 -11.90 -6.32 3.93
C ARG A 179 -10.42 -6.42 4.30
N ALA A 180 -9.95 -5.42 5.01
CA ALA A 180 -8.62 -5.46 5.60
C ALA A 180 -8.53 -6.61 6.62
N PRO A 181 -7.39 -7.32 6.72
CA PRO A 181 -7.25 -8.41 7.68
C PRO A 181 -7.41 -7.95 9.13
N ASP A 182 -8.02 -8.80 9.98
CA ASP A 182 -8.18 -8.54 11.41
C ASP A 182 -6.80 -8.39 12.11
N PRO A 183 -6.59 -7.36 12.97
CA PRO A 183 -5.31 -7.10 13.63
C PRO A 183 -4.77 -8.24 14.51
N GLY A 184 -5.61 -9.20 14.89
CA GLY A 184 -5.23 -10.40 15.64
C GLY A 184 -5.17 -11.68 14.83
N ARG A 185 -5.57 -11.64 13.55
CA ARG A 185 -5.63 -12.84 12.70
C ARG A 185 -4.32 -13.01 11.93
N ALA A 186 -3.74 -14.21 12.03
CA ALA A 186 -2.56 -14.54 11.26
C ALA A 186 -2.85 -14.44 9.75
N ILE A 187 -2.07 -13.63 9.05
CA ILE A 187 -2.10 -13.56 7.58
C ILE A 187 -1.32 -14.77 7.05
N THR A 188 -2.02 -15.64 6.31
CA THR A 188 -1.39 -16.80 5.65
C THR A 188 -1.03 -16.43 4.22
N ALA A 189 0.24 -16.59 3.87
CA ALA A 189 0.72 -16.42 2.50
C ALA A 189 1.23 -17.75 1.96
N ARG A 190 0.85 -18.09 0.73
CA ARG A 190 1.50 -19.18 -0.01
C ARG A 190 2.87 -18.70 -0.47
N VAL A 191 3.87 -19.53 -0.28
CA VAL A 191 5.25 -19.23 -0.66
C VAL A 191 5.75 -20.39 -1.50
N ASP A 192 6.00 -20.13 -2.78
CA ASP A 192 6.59 -21.12 -3.67
C ASP A 192 8.05 -21.38 -3.27
N ARG A 193 8.49 -22.63 -3.43
CA ARG A 193 9.89 -22.98 -3.17
C ARG A 193 10.76 -22.33 -4.24
N GLY A 194 11.59 -21.38 -3.81
CA GLY A 194 12.57 -20.74 -4.69
C GLY A 194 13.71 -21.68 -5.10
N PRO A 195 14.47 -21.31 -6.14
CA PRO A 195 15.52 -22.16 -6.73
C PRO A 195 16.72 -22.43 -5.81
N GLY A 196 16.83 -21.74 -4.68
CA GLY A 196 17.94 -21.88 -3.72
C GLY A 196 17.81 -23.03 -2.71
N ARG A 197 16.70 -23.81 -2.72
CA ARG A 197 16.55 -25.00 -1.87
C ARG A 197 16.74 -26.27 -2.69
N THR A 198 17.91 -26.89 -2.58
CA THR A 198 18.15 -28.28 -3.00
C THR A 198 17.91 -29.19 -1.79
N GLY A 199 16.83 -29.98 -1.80
CA GLY A 199 16.51 -30.93 -0.73
C GLY A 199 15.01 -31.13 -0.51
N SER A 200 14.60 -32.38 -0.31
CA SER A 200 13.20 -32.83 -0.24
C SER A 200 12.51 -32.64 1.11
N THR A 201 13.17 -32.11 2.14
CA THR A 201 12.57 -32.02 3.48
C THR A 201 11.46 -30.96 3.52
N PRO A 202 10.18 -31.33 3.72
CA PRO A 202 9.11 -30.36 3.89
C PRO A 202 9.29 -29.72 5.27
N THR A 203 9.66 -28.44 5.32
CA THR A 203 9.47 -27.70 6.57
C THR A 203 7.98 -27.44 6.71
N LEU A 204 7.35 -28.13 7.67
CA LEU A 204 6.03 -27.82 8.21
C LEU A 204 5.91 -26.34 8.54
N GLY A 205 4.69 -25.80 8.41
CA GLY A 205 4.35 -24.38 8.49
C GLY A 205 5.12 -23.64 9.58
N ALA A 206 6.03 -22.75 9.17
CA ALA A 206 6.69 -21.84 10.09
C ALA A 206 5.78 -20.64 10.34
N ALA A 207 5.55 -20.31 11.61
CA ALA A 207 4.93 -19.05 12.02
C ALA A 207 5.99 -17.96 12.05
N TRP A 208 5.67 -16.79 11.48
CA TRP A 208 6.59 -15.64 11.40
C TRP A 208 5.91 -14.43 12.03
N SER A 209 6.63 -13.70 12.87
CA SER A 209 6.17 -12.45 13.48
C SER A 209 6.82 -11.27 12.76
N ALA A 210 6.00 -10.31 12.33
CA ALA A 210 6.47 -8.98 12.01
C ALA A 210 6.70 -8.24 13.34
N ARG A 211 7.97 -8.03 13.73
CA ARG A 211 8.31 -7.07 14.79
C ARG A 211 8.57 -5.73 14.13
N ASN A 212 8.03 -4.64 14.70
CA ASN A 212 8.21 -3.22 14.31
C ASN A 212 9.29 -3.02 13.22
N GLY A 213 8.91 -3.23 11.96
CA GLY A 213 9.83 -3.43 10.84
C GLY A 213 9.30 -4.45 9.80
N PRO A 214 9.94 -4.55 8.62
CA PRO A 214 9.52 -5.47 7.56
C PRO A 214 9.57 -6.93 8.04
N CYS A 215 8.68 -7.78 7.50
CA CYS A 215 8.66 -9.22 7.79
C CYS A 215 10.04 -9.84 7.50
N ARG A 216 10.79 -10.19 8.55
CA ARG A 216 12.10 -10.84 8.43
C ARG A 216 11.98 -12.33 8.71
N PRO A 217 12.70 -13.17 7.96
CA PRO A 217 12.72 -14.59 8.25
C PRO A 217 13.41 -14.93 9.59
N ILE A 218 12.80 -15.81 10.40
CA ILE A 218 13.46 -16.71 11.36
C ILE A 218 14.26 -17.79 10.58
N PRO A 219 15.59 -17.86 10.74
CA PRO A 219 16.45 -18.79 9.99
C PRO A 219 16.21 -20.26 10.41
N THR A 220 16.14 -21.16 9.43
CA THR A 220 16.21 -22.63 9.63
C THR A 220 17.24 -23.21 8.66
N GLY A 221 18.44 -23.56 9.17
CA GLY A 221 19.50 -24.23 8.41
C GLY A 221 20.58 -23.32 7.78
N SER A 222 21.76 -23.90 7.54
CA SER A 222 22.94 -23.27 6.94
C SER A 222 23.33 -23.97 5.65
N VAL A 223 23.67 -23.19 4.61
CA VAL A 223 24.43 -23.68 3.45
C VAL A 223 25.65 -22.75 3.31
N PRO A 224 26.89 -23.23 3.56
CA PRO A 224 28.09 -22.43 3.34
C PRO A 224 28.25 -22.13 1.85
N GLY A 225 28.47 -20.86 1.49
CA GLY A 225 28.77 -20.48 0.11
C GLY A 225 28.41 -19.03 -0.23
N TRP A 226 29.16 -18.46 -1.18
CA TRP A 226 28.80 -17.19 -1.81
C TRP A 226 27.83 -17.46 -2.95
N TRP A 227 26.72 -16.74 -2.97
CA TRP A 227 25.73 -16.83 -4.04
C TRP A 227 25.97 -15.69 -5.03
N ALA A 228 26.00 -15.99 -6.32
CA ALA A 228 26.00 -14.98 -7.36
C ALA A 228 24.78 -14.05 -7.20
N ALA A 229 24.98 -12.75 -7.35
CA ALA A 229 23.91 -11.77 -7.30
C ALA A 229 22.86 -12.08 -8.39
N ARG A 230 21.58 -12.07 -7.99
CA ARG A 230 20.44 -12.22 -8.91
C ARG A 230 19.42 -11.13 -8.60
N SER A 231 18.72 -10.67 -9.61
CA SER A 231 17.67 -9.65 -9.45
C SER A 231 16.52 -10.18 -8.58
N PRO A 232 16.28 -9.60 -7.40
CA PRO A 232 15.15 -9.98 -6.58
C PRO A 232 13.83 -9.51 -7.22
N ARG A 233 12.76 -10.28 -7.02
CA ARG A 233 11.40 -9.88 -7.40
C ARG A 233 10.60 -9.44 -6.16
N PRO A 234 9.59 -8.55 -6.28
CA PRO A 234 8.67 -8.29 -5.19
C PRO A 234 8.10 -9.59 -4.61
N GLY A 235 8.03 -9.69 -3.27
CA GLY A 235 7.59 -10.91 -2.58
C GLY A 235 8.66 -12.00 -2.43
N SER A 236 9.83 -11.87 -3.06
CA SER A 236 10.96 -12.77 -2.80
C SER A 236 11.45 -12.65 -1.35
N ARG A 237 11.85 -13.79 -0.77
CA ARG A 237 12.34 -13.86 0.60
C ARG A 237 13.82 -14.26 0.60
N ASN A 238 14.67 -13.37 1.11
CA ASN A 238 16.10 -13.62 1.27
C ASN A 238 16.43 -13.86 2.74
N CYS A 239 17.22 -14.92 3.03
CA CYS A 239 17.79 -15.19 4.34
C CYS A 239 19.24 -14.68 4.38
N PRO A 240 19.52 -13.53 5.04
CA PRO A 240 20.87 -12.99 5.09
C PRO A 240 21.79 -13.86 5.96
N ALA A 241 23.07 -13.90 5.63
CA ALA A 241 24.08 -14.68 6.35
C ALA A 241 24.18 -14.33 7.85
N LYS A 242 23.84 -13.11 8.27
CA LYS A 242 23.84 -12.69 9.69
C LYS A 242 22.70 -13.26 10.54
N ALA A 243 21.87 -14.16 10.01
CA ALA A 243 20.87 -14.89 10.78
C ALA A 243 21.48 -15.99 11.68
N TRP A 244 22.73 -15.80 12.13
CA TRP A 244 23.43 -16.67 13.07
C TRP A 244 23.05 -16.27 14.50
N CYS A 245 21.95 -16.83 15.01
CA CYS A 245 21.82 -16.95 16.46
C CYS A 245 22.60 -18.20 16.89
N SER A 246 23.77 -18.00 17.46
CA SER A 246 24.42 -19.01 18.30
C SER A 246 23.42 -19.46 19.38
N ALA A 247 23.27 -20.75 19.57
CA ALA A 247 22.36 -21.41 20.52
C ALA A 247 22.62 -21.07 22.01
N HIS A 248 23.41 -20.04 22.32
CA HIS A 248 23.72 -19.55 23.66
C HIS A 248 23.51 -18.03 23.74
N CYS A 249 22.26 -17.59 23.77
CA CYS A 249 21.93 -16.25 24.22
C CYS A 249 20.96 -16.38 25.39
N LYS A 250 21.45 -16.07 26.60
CA LYS A 250 20.65 -16.01 27.83
C LYS A 250 19.45 -15.08 27.61
N CYS A 251 18.27 -15.66 27.42
CA CYS A 251 16.99 -14.97 27.58
C CYS A 251 16.91 -14.45 29.02
N ARG A 252 17.22 -13.15 29.25
CA ARG A 252 16.71 -12.47 30.44
C ARG A 252 15.20 -12.37 30.27
N ARG A 253 14.47 -13.21 31.02
CA ARG A 253 13.03 -13.08 31.24
C ARG A 253 12.76 -11.67 31.76
N ARG A 254 12.18 -10.79 30.94
CA ARG A 254 11.28 -9.75 31.45
C ARG A 254 9.87 -10.27 31.19
N ALA A 255 9.20 -10.63 32.28
CA ALA A 255 7.85 -11.14 32.29
C ALA A 255 6.86 -10.03 31.96
N PHE A 256 6.02 -10.24 30.95
CA PHE A 256 4.72 -9.58 30.74
C PHE A 256 3.82 -10.55 29.95
N PRO A 257 2.48 -10.44 30.07
CA PRO A 257 1.61 -11.57 30.34
C PRO A 257 1.55 -12.58 29.18
N GLN A 258 1.63 -13.85 29.56
CA GLN A 258 1.55 -15.01 28.69
C GLN A 258 0.11 -15.16 28.17
N TYR A 259 -0.09 -15.02 26.86
CA TYR A 259 -1.23 -15.64 26.19
C TYR A 259 -0.79 -17.00 25.67
N SER A 260 -1.34 -18.06 26.25
CA SER A 260 -1.20 -19.45 25.82
C SER A 260 -2.09 -19.69 24.59
N TRP A 261 -1.52 -20.30 23.55
CA TRP A 261 -2.31 -20.87 22.44
C TRP A 261 -2.04 -22.37 22.39
N GLN A 262 -3.10 -23.14 22.64
CA GLN A 262 -3.17 -24.59 22.45
C GLN A 262 -3.30 -24.90 20.95
N ILE A 263 -2.59 -25.94 20.51
CA ILE A 263 -2.79 -26.58 19.21
C ILE A 263 -3.89 -27.63 19.43
N ILE A 264 -5.00 -27.52 18.68
CA ILE A 264 -6.06 -28.53 18.59
C ILE A 264 -5.93 -29.17 17.18
N PRO A 265 -6.05 -30.51 17.06
CA PRO A 265 -5.56 -31.32 15.93
C PRO A 265 -6.02 -30.91 14.53
#